data_AF-A0A9W7MWD8-F1
#
_entry.id   AF-A0A9W7MWD8-F1
#
_cell.length_a   1.000
_cell.length_b   1.000
_cell.length_c   1.000
_cell.angle_alpha   90.00
_cell.angle_beta   90.00
_cell.angle_gamma   90.00
#
_symmetry.space_group_name_H-M   'P 1'
#
loop_
_entity.id
_entity.type
_entity.pdbx_description
1 polymer ?
#
loop_
_entity_poly.entity_id
_entity_poly.type
_entity_poly.pdbx_seq_one_letter_code
_entity_poly.pdbx_strand_id
1 'polypeptide(L)' 'MNPKISDFGMARIFGGDQIEGDTIRVVGTYGYMSPEYAMQGHFSMKSGVYSFGVLLLEIITGKKISSYFPDSPVKR' A
#
# COMPACT_ATOMS: atom_id res chain seq x y z
N MET A 1 16.50 -7.57 17.03
CA MET A 1 15.94 -7.98 15.72
C MET A 1 16.13 -6.81 14.77
N ASN A 2 16.70 -7.02 13.57
CA ASN A 2 16.95 -5.94 12.60
C ASN A 2 16.04 -6.15 11.38
N PRO A 3 14.88 -5.47 11.32
CA PRO A 3 13.96 -5.63 10.19
C PRO A 3 14.57 -5.08 8.90
N LYS A 4 14.29 -5.75 7.78
CA LYS A 4 14.72 -5.36 6.43
C LYS A 4 13.48 -5.32 5.53
N ILE A 5 13.36 -4.26 4.73
CA ILE A 5 12.29 -4.12 3.75
C ILE A 5 12.74 -4.79 2.45
N SER A 6 11.84 -5.58 1.86
CA SER A 6 12.05 -6.27 0.58
C SER A 6 10.78 -6.20 -0.26
N ASP A 7 10.82 -6.72 -1.49
CA ASP A 7 9.72 -6.69 -2.47
C ASP A 7 9.37 -5.29 -3.00
N PHE A 8 10.33 -4.70 -3.72
CA PHE A 8 10.16 -3.42 -4.42
C PHE A 8 9.59 -3.58 -5.84
N GLY A 9 9.01 -4.74 -6.18
CA GLY A 9 8.51 -5.01 -7.55
C GLY A 9 7.38 -4.10 -7.99
N MET A 10 6.67 -3.49 -7.03
CA MET A 10 5.63 -2.48 -7.25
C MET A 10 6.04 -1.08 -6.79
N ALA A 11 7.29 -0.89 -6.36
CA ALA A 11 7.78 0.41 -5.93
C ALA A 11 7.92 1.33 -7.16
N ARG A 12 7.41 2.56 -7.04
CA ARG A 12 7.52 3.57 -8.09
C ARG A 12 8.60 4.57 -7.72
N ILE A 13 9.60 4.70 -8.59
CA ILE A 13 10.59 5.78 -8.51
C ILE A 13 9.97 6.97 -9.23
N PHE A 14 9.68 8.02 -8.48
CA PHE A 14 9.32 9.30 -9.08
C PHE A 14 10.61 10.04 -9.47
N GLY A 15 10.70 10.52 -10.71
CA GLY A 15 11.83 11.31 -11.18
C GLY A 15 11.59 12.81 -10.98
N GLY A 16 12.62 13.56 -10.59
CA GLY A 16 12.55 15.02 -10.41
C GLY A 16 11.73 15.44 -9.19
N ASP A 17 10.93 16.50 -9.33
CA ASP A 17 10.04 17.05 -8.27
C ASP A 17 8.67 16.34 -8.18
N GLN A 18 8.45 15.25 -8.92
CA GLN A 18 7.20 14.51 -8.85
C GLN A 18 7.11 13.75 -7.52
N ILE A 19 6.10 14.08 -6.72
CA ILE A 19 5.84 13.46 -5.40
C ILE A 19 4.53 12.65 -5.38
N GLU A 20 3.71 12.81 -6.43
CA GLU A 20 2.38 12.24 -6.60
C GLU A 20 2.14 11.91 -8.09
N GLY A 21 1.22 10.99 -8.39
CA GLY A 21 0.81 10.69 -9.76
C GLY A 21 -0.43 9.78 -9.81
N ASP A 22 -0.89 9.49 -11.03
CA ASP A 22 -2.13 8.75 -11.28
C ASP A 22 -1.86 7.43 -12.00
N THR A 23 -2.65 6.40 -11.71
CA THR A 23 -2.63 5.13 -12.43
C THR A 23 -4.03 4.66 -12.80
N ILE A 24 -4.20 4.21 -14.05
CA ILE A 24 -5.43 3.57 -14.52
C ILE A 24 -5.58 2.18 -13.89
N ARG A 25 -4.46 1.53 -13.57
CA ARG A 25 -4.43 0.20 -12.98
C ARG A 25 -4.04 0.29 -11.50
N VAL A 26 -5.01 0.06 -10.62
CA VAL A 26 -4.82 -0.07 -9.18
C VAL A 26 -4.33 -1.49 -8.87
N VAL A 27 -3.16 -1.58 -8.24
CA VAL A 27 -2.56 -2.84 -7.76
C VAL A 27 -1.99 -2.64 -6.37
N GLY A 28 -2.23 -3.60 -5.47
CA GLY A 28 -1.75 -3.57 -4.10
C GLY A 28 -2.51 -4.55 -3.21
N THR A 29 -2.09 -4.66 -1.95
CA THR A 29 -2.75 -5.52 -0.97
C THR A 29 -3.92 -4.79 -0.34
N TYR A 30 -5.11 -5.39 -0.40
CA TYR A 30 -6.31 -4.84 0.24
C TYR A 30 -6.10 -4.65 1.75
N GLY A 31 -6.70 -3.61 2.31
CA GLY A 31 -6.49 -3.21 3.71
C GLY A 31 -5.26 -2.33 3.93
N TYR A 32 -4.22 -2.45 3.10
CA TYR A 32 -3.02 -1.59 3.17
C TYR A 32 -3.07 -0.39 2.22
N MET A 33 -3.87 -0.46 1.16
CA MET A 33 -3.99 0.64 0.19
C MET A 33 -4.71 1.84 0.80
N SER A 34 -4.21 3.05 0.51
CA SER A 34 -4.90 4.28 0.88
C SER A 34 -6.19 4.44 0.06
N PRO A 35 -7.25 5.07 0.62
CA PRO A 35 -8.53 5.20 -0.06
C PRO A 35 -8.42 5.98 -1.37
N GLU A 36 -7.62 7.04 -1.42
CA GLU A 36 -7.37 7.82 -2.64
C GLU A 36 -6.71 6.99 -3.74
N TYR A 37 -5.79 6.08 -3.39
CA TYR A 37 -5.19 5.16 -4.35
C TYR A 37 -6.17 4.09 -4.80
N ALA A 38 -6.91 3.49 -3.86
CA ALA A 38 -7.85 2.40 -4.15
C ALA A 38 -9.05 2.86 -5.00
N MET A 39 -9.52 4.09 -4.80
CA MET A 39 -10.72 4.61 -5.46
C MET A 39 -10.40 5.36 -6.75
N GLN A 40 -9.31 6.13 -6.78
CA GLN A 40 -9.02 7.08 -7.85
C GLN A 40 -7.70 6.78 -8.58
N GLY A 41 -6.91 5.82 -8.08
CA GLY A 41 -5.59 5.51 -8.65
C GLY A 41 -4.52 6.57 -8.33
N HIS A 42 -4.79 7.48 -7.39
CA HIS A 42 -3.85 8.51 -6.98
C HIS A 42 -2.81 7.93 -6.01
N PHE A 43 -1.55 7.86 -6.42
CA PHE A 43 -0.46 7.38 -5.57
C PHE A 43 0.53 8.50 -5.29
N SER A 44 1.10 8.49 -4.08
CA SER A 44 2.01 9.51 -3.59
C SER A 44 2.85 8.97 -2.43
N MET A 45 3.80 9.76 -1.95
CA MET A 45 4.44 9.46 -0.66
C MET A 45 3.43 9.31 0.49
N LYS A 46 2.34 10.09 0.50
CA LYS A 46 1.30 10.00 1.55
C LYS A 46 0.57 8.66 1.52
N SER A 47 0.31 8.11 0.33
CA SER A 47 -0.27 6.77 0.20
C SER A 47 0.64 5.68 0.80
N GLY A 48 1.97 5.85 0.71
CA GLY A 48 2.94 4.97 1.39
C GLY A 48 3.00 5.16 2.91
N VAL A 49 2.77 6.39 3.40
CA VAL A 49 2.65 6.66 4.85
C VAL A 49 1.39 6.00 5.42
N TYR A 50 0.27 6.03 4.69
CA TYR A 50 -0.96 5.36 5.10
C TYR A 50 -0.76 3.85 5.29
N SER A 51 -0.18 3.18 4.28
CA SER A 51 0.05 1.73 4.33
C SER A 51 1.01 1.33 5.46
N PHE A 52 2.04 2.15 5.71
CA PHE A 52 2.92 1.99 6.87
C PHE A 52 2.18 2.14 8.20
N GLY A 53 1.24 3.08 8.31
CA GLY A 53 0.39 3.24 9.49
C GLY A 53 -0.47 2.00 9.78
N VAL A 54 -1.05 1.40 8.74
CA VAL A 54 -1.79 0.12 8.87
C VAL A 54 -0.87 -1.00 9.36
N LEU A 55 0.33 -1.14 8.78
CA LEU A 55 1.33 -2.11 9.23
C LEU A 55 1.71 -1.91 10.70
N LEU A 56 1.91 -0.66 11.12
CA LEU A 56 2.22 -0.34 12.51
C LEU A 56 1.10 -0.77 13.46
N LEU A 57 -0.16 -0.53 13.08
CA LEU A 57 -1.33 -0.97 13.85
C LEU A 57 -1.43 -2.51 13.90
N GLU A 58 -1.17 -3.20 12.80
CA GLU A 58 -1.11 -4.67 12.78
C GLU A 58 -0.05 -5.19 13.76
N ILE A 59 1.14 -4.58 13.79
CA ILE A 59 2.23 -4.95 14.71
C ILE A 59 1.83 -4.69 16.17
N ILE A 60 1.28 -3.51 16.49
CA ILE A 60 0.93 -3.13 17.86
C ILE A 60 -0.23 -3.99 18.39
N THR A 61 -1.23 -4.28 17.54
CA THR A 61 -2.42 -5.02 17.96
C THR A 61 -2.23 -6.54 17.88
N GLY A 62 -1.25 -7.01 17.10
CA GLY A 62 -1.08 -8.44 16.77
C GLY A 62 -2.23 -9.02 15.93
N LYS A 63 -3.13 -8.17 15.40
CA LYS A 63 -4.29 -8.60 14.62
C LYS A 63 -4.02 -8.44 13.13
N LYS A 64 -4.06 -9.56 12.41
CA LYS A 64 -3.86 -9.55 10.95
C LYS A 64 -4.95 -8.76 10.24
N ILE A 65 -4.56 -7.86 9.34
CA ILE A 65 -5.50 -7.09 8.52
C ILE A 65 -6.32 -8.00 7.59
N SER A 66 -5.77 -9.16 7.20
CA SER A 66 -6.44 -10.13 6.32
C SER A 66 -7.70 -10.74 6.95
N SER A 67 -7.87 -10.69 8.27
CA SER A 67 -9.13 -11.11 8.90
C SER A 67 -10.28 -10.15 8.63
N TYR A 68 -9.97 -8.89 8.28
CA TYR A 68 -10.94 -7.85 7.95
C TYR A 68 -11.16 -7.72 6.44
N PHE A 69 -10.11 -8.01 5.66
CA PHE A 69 -10.12 -7.94 4.21
C PHE A 69 -9.67 -9.30 3.65
N PRO A 70 -10.61 -10.25 3.45
CA PRO A 70 -10.26 -11.51 2.80
C PRO A 70 -9.72 -11.20 1.41
N ASP A 71 -8.58 -11.82 1.07
CA ASP A 71 -7.96 -11.68 -0.26
C ASP A 71 -9.02 -11.93 -1.33
N SER A 72 -9.46 -10.85 -1.99
CA SER A 72 -10.33 -10.98 -3.15
C SER A 72 -9.47 -11.59 -4.26
N PRO A 73 -9.94 -12.66 -4.93
CA PRO A 73 -9.16 -13.33 -5.94
C PRO A 73 -8.75 -12.29 -6.98
N VAL A 74 -7.44 -12.20 -7.22
CA VAL A 74 -6.86 -11.46 -8.34
C VAL A 74 -7.60 -11.93 -9.58
N LYS A 75 -8.50 -11.09 -10.13
CA LYS A 75 -9.06 -11.32 -11.45
C LYS A 75 -7.87 -11.26 -12.41
N ARG A 76 -7.47 -12.45 -12.87
CA ARG A 76 -6.53 -12.63 -13.98
C ARG A 76 -7.08 -11.96 -15.23
#